data_AF-A0A1I1B071-F1
#
_entry.id   AF-A0A1I1B071-F1
#
_cell.length_a   1.000
_cell.length_b   1.000
_cell.length_c   1.000
_cell.angle_alpha   90.00
_cell.angle_beta   90.00
_cell.angle_gamma   90.00
#
_symmetry.space_group_name_H-M   'P 1'
#
loop_
_entity.id
_entity.type
_entity.pdbx_description
1 polymer ?
#
loop_
_entity_poly.entity_id
_entity_poly.type
_entity_poly.pdbx_seq_one_letter_code
_entity_poly.pdbx_strand_id
1 'polypeptide(L)'
;MASQENSSSKFYTAFSLVAAIGAAAVAKKALNSSWRAATGKNPPANPADPDVGLPEAVMWAAVSGTLIGVARMLATRRAATYYAKSTGHLPPQLQKDGQDAKNAPAPES
;
A
#
# COMPACT_ATOMS: atom_id res chain seq x y z
N MET A 1 29.69 -6.02 25.31
CA MET A 1 29.15 -6.26 23.96
C MET A 1 27.92 -5.38 23.68
N ALA A 2 28.02 -4.05 23.82
CA ALA A 2 26.87 -3.13 23.69
C ALA A 2 26.92 -2.20 22.46
N SER A 3 27.96 -2.33 21.62
CA SER A 3 28.24 -1.35 20.55
C SER A 3 27.77 -1.78 19.15
N GLN A 4 27.38 -3.05 18.95
CA GLN A 4 27.00 -3.57 17.62
C GLN A 4 25.51 -3.35 17.28
N GLU A 5 24.61 -3.23 18.26
CA GLU A 5 23.18 -2.95 18.02
C GLU A 5 22.89 -1.52 17.53
N ASN A 6 23.71 -0.54 17.95
CA ASN A 6 23.46 0.87 17.69
C ASN A 6 23.87 1.34 16.27
N SER A 7 24.79 0.66 15.59
CA SER A 7 25.18 1.06 14.22
C SER A 7 24.25 0.46 13.17
N SER A 8 23.89 -0.83 13.30
CA SER A 8 22.98 -1.50 12.36
C SER A 8 21.60 -0.82 12.31
N SER A 9 21.06 -0.44 13.47
CA SER A 9 19.79 0.27 13.59
C SER A 9 19.82 1.68 12.97
N LYS A 10 20.89 2.45 13.15
CA LYS A 10 21.04 3.79 12.56
C LYS A 10 21.20 3.75 11.05
N PHE A 11 22.02 2.83 10.53
CA PHE A 11 22.15 2.64 9.08
C PHE A 11 20.83 2.17 8.46
N TYR A 12 20.15 1.22 9.10
CA TYR A 12 18.84 0.75 8.65
C TYR A 12 17.78 1.85 8.68
N THR A 13 17.75 2.68 9.72
CA THR A 13 16.82 3.83 9.84
C THR A 13 17.12 4.92 8.82
N ALA A 14 18.40 5.26 8.62
CA ALA A 14 18.80 6.23 7.61
C ALA A 14 18.46 5.73 6.20
N PHE A 15 18.76 4.45 5.92
CA PHE A 15 18.43 3.83 4.64
C PHE A 15 16.92 3.77 4.41
N SER A 16 16.13 3.38 5.40
CA SER A 16 14.67 3.31 5.27
C SER A 16 14.04 4.69 5.05
N LEU A 17 14.56 5.73 5.70
CA LEU A 17 14.14 7.11 5.46
C LEU A 17 14.44 7.53 4.01
N VAL A 18 15.67 7.31 3.54
CA VAL A 18 16.05 7.64 2.15
C VAL A 18 15.22 6.85 1.15
N ALA A 19 15.00 5.56 1.40
CA ALA A 19 14.16 4.71 0.56
C ALA A 19 12.71 5.20 0.53
N ALA A 20 12.15 5.60 1.68
CA ALA A 20 10.80 6.15 1.77
C ALA A 20 10.67 7.46 0.97
N ILE A 21 11.65 8.38 1.09
CA ILE A 21 11.68 9.63 0.31
C ILE A 21 11.76 9.33 -1.19
N GLY A 22 12.64 8.41 -1.59
CA GLY A 22 12.77 7.99 -2.99
C GLY A 22 11.48 7.37 -3.54
N ALA A 23 10.86 6.46 -2.79
CA ALA A 23 9.58 5.85 -3.15
C ALA A 23 8.48 6.89 -3.28
N ALA A 24 8.40 7.86 -2.36
CA ALA A 24 7.44 8.95 -2.42
C ALA A 24 7.64 9.82 -3.68
N ALA A 25 8.88 10.13 -4.05
CA ALA A 25 9.17 10.91 -5.25
C ALA A 25 8.77 10.17 -6.54
N VAL A 26 9.06 8.87 -6.63
CA VAL A 26 8.65 8.03 -7.78
C VAL A 26 7.13 7.91 -7.85
N ALA A 27 6.46 7.65 -6.73
CA ALA A 27 5.00 7.57 -6.66
C ALA A 27 4.35 8.88 -7.12
N LYS A 28 4.86 10.03 -6.64
CA LYS A 28 4.38 11.35 -7.06
C LYS A 28 4.53 11.57 -8.57
N LYS A 29 5.66 11.16 -9.15
CA LYS A 29 5.90 11.29 -10.59
C LYS A 29 4.96 10.38 -11.40
N ALA A 30 4.75 9.14 -10.96
CA ALA A 30 3.83 8.21 -11.59
C ALA A 30 2.38 8.74 -11.56
N LEU A 31 1.92 9.22 -10.40
CA LEU A 31 0.60 9.84 -10.24
C LEU A 31 0.44 11.08 -11.12
N ASN A 32 1.45 11.95 -11.16
CA ASN A 32 1.38 13.14 -12.02
C ASN A 32 1.32 12.78 -13.50
N SER A 33 2.06 11.74 -13.90
CA SER A 33 2.08 11.27 -15.29
C SER A 33 0.76 10.61 -15.68
N SER A 34 0.18 9.79 -14.81
CA SER A 34 -1.12 9.14 -15.07
C SER A 34 -2.24 10.17 -15.15
N TRP A 35 -2.23 11.19 -14.28
CA TRP A 35 -3.21 12.26 -14.31
C TRP A 35 -3.12 13.10 -15.59
N ARG A 36 -1.91 13.49 -15.99
CA ARG A 36 -1.69 14.20 -17.25
C ARG A 36 -2.12 13.36 -18.45
N ALA A 37 -1.83 12.07 -18.45
CA ALA A 37 -2.25 11.17 -19.52
C ALA A 37 -3.77 11.03 -19.61
N ALA A 38 -4.46 10.97 -18.47
CA ALA A 38 -5.91 10.81 -18.43
C ALA A 38 -6.68 12.12 -18.70
N THR A 39 -6.20 13.25 -18.20
CA THR A 39 -6.95 14.53 -18.19
C THR A 39 -6.38 15.58 -19.15
N GLY A 40 -5.16 15.39 -19.66
CA GLY A 40 -4.42 16.40 -20.43
C GLY A 40 -3.98 17.62 -19.61
N LYS A 41 -4.25 17.64 -18.30
CA LYS A 41 -4.02 18.79 -17.41
C LYS A 41 -3.02 18.46 -16.31
N ASN A 42 -2.44 19.49 -15.70
CA ASN A 42 -1.61 19.31 -14.51
C ASN A 42 -2.49 18.82 -13.34
N PRO A 43 -2.02 17.83 -12.55
CA PRO A 43 -2.76 17.34 -11.40
C PRO A 43 -2.99 18.46 -10.38
N PRO A 44 -4.23 18.62 -9.87
CA PRO A 44 -4.50 19.57 -8.80
C PRO A 44 -3.64 19.18 -7.59
N ALA A 45 -2.90 20.17 -7.07
CA ALA A 45 -1.78 19.94 -6.17
C ALA A 45 -2.16 19.43 -4.77
N ASN A 46 -3.45 19.36 -4.44
CA ASN A 46 -3.89 19.03 -3.10
C ASN A 46 -5.30 18.37 -3.06
N PRO A 47 -5.41 17.09 -2.68
CA PRO A 47 -6.70 16.44 -2.38
C PRO A 47 -7.39 16.96 -1.11
N ALA A 48 -6.69 17.77 -0.31
CA ALA A 48 -7.20 18.43 0.90
C ALA A 48 -7.48 19.92 0.68
N ASP A 49 -7.65 20.34 -0.57
CA ASP A 49 -8.00 21.72 -0.88
C ASP A 49 -9.39 22.05 -0.25
N PRO A 50 -9.46 23.00 0.70
CA PRO A 50 -10.68 23.32 1.42
C PRO A 50 -11.78 23.94 0.54
N ASP A 51 -11.47 24.29 -0.72
CA ASP A 51 -12.45 24.72 -1.72
C ASP A 51 -13.19 23.54 -2.40
N VAL A 52 -12.86 22.29 -2.07
CA VAL A 52 -13.57 21.10 -2.57
C VAL A 52 -14.84 20.91 -1.75
N GLY A 53 -15.99 21.08 -2.40
CA GLY A 53 -17.28 20.79 -1.76
C GLY A 53 -17.33 19.37 -1.21
N LEU A 54 -17.96 19.18 -0.05
CA LEU A 54 -18.13 17.88 0.63
C LEU A 54 -18.45 16.70 -0.32
N PRO A 55 -19.36 16.83 -1.31
CA PRO A 55 -19.65 15.76 -2.27
C PRO A 55 -18.45 15.36 -3.14
N GLU A 56 -17.65 16.32 -3.55
CA GLU A 56 -16.49 16.10 -4.42
C GLU A 56 -15.31 15.50 -3.64
N ALA A 57 -15.14 15.90 -2.37
CA ALA A 57 -14.19 15.26 -1.46
C ALA A 57 -14.54 13.79 -1.20
N VAL A 58 -15.83 13.48 -0.99
CA VAL A 58 -16.32 12.09 -0.81
C VAL A 58 -16.09 11.26 -2.08
N MET A 59 -16.38 11.81 -3.26
CA MET A 59 -16.14 11.11 -4.52
C MET A 59 -14.65 10.80 -4.73
N TRP A 60 -13.79 11.78 -4.45
CA TRP A 60 -12.34 11.60 -4.54
C TRP A 60 -11.85 10.54 -3.55
N ALA A 61 -12.31 10.59 -2.30
CA ALA A 61 -11.97 9.62 -1.27
C ALA A 61 -12.44 8.21 -1.63
N ALA A 62 -13.66 8.06 -2.17
CA ALA A 62 -14.18 6.77 -2.61
C ALA A 62 -13.32 6.18 -3.74
N VAL A 63 -13.06 6.95 -4.79
CA VAL A 63 -12.26 6.51 -5.95
C VAL A 63 -10.84 6.15 -5.52
N SER A 64 -10.17 7.05 -4.80
CA SER A 64 -8.79 6.85 -4.36
C SER A 64 -8.68 5.72 -3.34
N GLY A 65 -9.63 5.63 -2.40
CA GLY A 65 -9.70 4.55 -1.42
C GLY A 65 -9.85 3.19 -2.08
N THR A 66 -10.74 3.06 -3.07
CA THR A 66 -10.89 1.82 -3.85
C THR A 66 -9.61 1.45 -4.59
N LEU A 67 -9.00 2.41 -5.29
CA LEU A 67 -7.76 2.16 -6.05
C LEU A 67 -6.61 1.74 -5.14
N ILE A 68 -6.40 2.42 -4.01
CA ILE A 68 -5.38 2.07 -3.02
C ILE A 68 -5.65 0.69 -2.41
N GLY A 69 -6.92 0.40 -2.10
CA GLY A 69 -7.33 -0.91 -1.57
C GLY A 69 -6.99 -2.05 -2.53
N VAL A 70 -7.34 -1.91 -3.81
CA VAL A 70 -7.04 -2.89 -4.86
C VAL A 70 -5.52 -3.04 -5.04
N ALA A 71 -4.79 -1.93 -5.09
CA ALA A 71 -3.33 -1.96 -5.20
C ALA A 71 -2.68 -2.72 -4.03
N ARG A 72 -3.11 -2.45 -2.80
CA ARG A 72 -2.65 -3.16 -1.59
C ARG A 72 -2.97 -4.64 -1.66
N MET A 73 -4.19 -5.02 -2.05
CA MET A 73 -4.59 -6.42 -2.20
C MET A 73 -3.69 -7.16 -3.20
N LEU A 74 -3.45 -6.57 -4.37
CA LEU A 74 -2.60 -7.15 -5.40
C LEU A 74 -1.14 -7.24 -4.94
N ALA A 75 -0.61 -6.21 -4.28
CA ALA A 75 0.74 -6.19 -3.74
C ALA A 75 0.95 -7.31 -2.71
N THR A 76 0.06 -7.43 -1.72
CA THR A 76 0.11 -8.50 -0.71
C THR A 76 0.02 -9.87 -1.36
N ARG A 77 -0.88 -10.06 -2.32
CA ARG A 77 -1.01 -11.32 -3.05
C ARG A 77 0.27 -11.68 -3.80
N ARG A 78 0.89 -10.72 -4.47
CA ARG A 78 2.15 -10.92 -5.21
C ARG A 78 3.32 -11.21 -4.27
N ALA A 79 3.42 -10.50 -3.16
CA ALA A 79 4.44 -10.76 -2.14
C ALA A 79 4.31 -12.18 -1.58
N ALA A 80 3.10 -12.62 -1.26
CA ALA A 80 2.83 -13.99 -0.81
C ALA A 80 3.19 -15.04 -1.87
N THR A 81 2.83 -14.80 -3.13
CA THR A 81 3.12 -15.72 -4.23
C THR A 81 4.63 -15.79 -4.50
N TYR A 82 5.32 -14.64 -4.43
CA TYR A 82 6.77 -14.58 -4.59
C TYR A 82 7.49 -15.31 -3.46
N TYR A 83 7.07 -15.09 -2.21
CA TYR A 83 7.58 -15.82 -1.05
C TYR A 83 7.40 -17.33 -1.24
N ALA A 84 6.18 -17.78 -1.53
CA ALA A 84 5.87 -19.19 -1.77
C ALA A 84 6.69 -19.79 -2.93
N LYS A 85 6.94 -19.00 -3.99
CA LYS A 85 7.78 -19.42 -5.13
C LYS A 85 9.27 -19.48 -4.76
N SER A 86 9.74 -18.64 -3.84
CA SER A 86 11.14 -18.60 -3.39
C SER A 86 11.49 -19.59 -2.27
N THR A 87 10.53 -19.93 -1.40
CA THR A 87 10.76 -20.79 -0.23
C THR A 87 10.09 -22.17 -0.34
N GLY A 88 9.29 -22.40 -1.38
CA GLY A 88 8.58 -23.66 -1.61
C GLY A 88 7.38 -23.91 -0.68
N HIS A 89 7.13 -23.03 0.30
CA HIS A 89 6.10 -23.17 1.32
C HIS A 89 5.41 -21.81 1.53
N LEU A 90 4.08 -21.77 1.66
CA LEU A 90 3.37 -20.53 1.98
C LEU A 90 3.81 -20.02 3.37
N PRO A 91 4.00 -18.70 3.55
CA PRO A 91 4.32 -18.15 4.86
C PRO A 91 3.21 -18.50 5.85
N PRO A 92 3.54 -18.80 7.12
CA PRO A 92 2.63 -19.44 8.08
C PRO A 92 1.33 -18.66 8.34
N GLN A 93 1.31 -17.35 8.08
CA GLN A 93 0.16 -16.45 8.22
C GLN A 93 -0.88 -16.59 7.10
N LEU A 94 -0.57 -17.31 6.01
CA LEU A 94 -1.44 -17.53 4.85
C LEU A 94 -1.76 -19.01 4.64
N GLN A 95 -1.36 -19.87 5.57
CA GLN A 95 -1.86 -21.25 5.59
C GLN A 95 -3.35 -21.21 5.94
N LYS A 96 -4.14 -21.93 5.14
CA LYS A 96 -5.59 -22.04 5.27
C LYS A 96 -5.91 -22.61 6.66
N ASP A 97 -6.36 -21.75 7.55
CA ASP A 97 -6.71 -21.96 8.96
C ASP A 97 -8.04 -22.73 9.15
N GLY A 98 -8.43 -23.53 8.15
CA GLY A 98 -9.70 -24.27 8.16
C GLY A 98 -10.95 -23.39 8.03
N GLN A 99 -10.81 -22.07 7.93
CA GLN A 99 -11.91 -21.15 7.63
C GLN A 99 -12.33 -21.26 6.16
N ASP A 100 -13.26 -22.18 5.91
CA ASP A 100 -14.04 -22.19 4.69
C ASP A 100 -15.12 -21.11 4.81
N ALA A 101 -14.90 -19.93 4.22
CA ALA A 101 -15.87 -18.83 4.20
C ALA A 101 -17.26 -19.22 3.63
N LYS A 102 -17.34 -20.34 2.92
CA LYS A 102 -18.57 -20.96 2.39
C LYS A 102 -19.33 -21.84 3.40
N ASN A 103 -18.65 -22.31 4.45
CA ASN A 103 -19.15 -23.28 5.44
C ASN A 103 -19.08 -22.75 6.89
N ALA A 104 -18.56 -21.53 7.09
CA ALA A 104 -18.45 -20.93 8.41
C ALA A 104 -19.86 -20.57 8.94
N PRO A 105 -20.30 -21.13 10.08
CA PRO A 105 -21.56 -20.70 10.69
C PRO A 105 -21.43 -19.22 11.07
N ALA A 106 -22.44 -18.41 10.72
CA ALA A 106 -22.48 -17.02 11.11
C ALA A 106 -22.47 -16.92 12.65
N PRO A 107 -21.72 -15.97 13.25
CA PRO A 107 -21.72 -15.81 14.69
C PRO A 107 -23.14 -15.50 15.17
N GLU A 108 -23.65 -16.36 16.05
CA GLU A 108 -24.96 -16.21 16.67
C GLU A 108 -24.92 -15.01 17.62
N SER A 109 -25.84 -14.06 17.43
CA SER A 109 -25.96 -12.82 18.21
C SER A 109 -26.61 -13.06 19.55
#